data_AF-A0A2E7N979-F1
#
_entry.id   AF-A0A2E7N979-F1
#
_cell.length_a   1.000
_cell.length_b   1.000
_cell.length_c   1.000
_cell.angle_alpha   90.00
_cell.angle_beta   90.00
_cell.angle_gamma   90.00
#
_symmetry.space_group_name_H-M   'P 1'
#
loop_
_entity.id
_entity.type
_entity.pdbx_description
1 polymer ?
#
loop_
_entity_poly.entity_id
_entity_poly.type
_entity_poly.pdbx_seq_one_letter_code
_entity_poly.pdbx_strand_id
1 'polypeptide(L)'
;MLIYILLEEALVKRKDIEGRLFVIFEDIFNLNGVKIGLEIGPKDLKDWDSLGHIRLISAIEEEFKITIPIEYAVKFDSFNMILEYVYDKLSNGFEEERNI
;
A
#
# COMPACT_ATOMS: atom_id res chain seq x y z
N MET A 1 -7.46 -15.32 -25.07
CA MET A 1 -7.76 -13.88 -25.28
C MET A 1 -8.37 -13.24 -24.04
N LEU A 2 -9.49 -13.76 -23.50
CA LEU A 2 -10.10 -13.27 -22.24
C LEU A 2 -9.17 -13.31 -21.01
N ILE A 3 -8.43 -14.41 -20.79
CA ILE A 3 -7.48 -14.53 -19.66
C ILE A 3 -6.37 -13.48 -19.74
N TYR A 4 -5.88 -13.15 -20.93
CA TYR A 4 -4.82 -12.14 -21.10
C TYR A 4 -5.31 -10.74 -20.74
N ILE A 5 -6.54 -10.38 -21.11
CA ILE A 5 -7.12 -9.06 -20.82
C ILE A 5 -7.28 -8.86 -19.30
N LEU A 6 -7.78 -9.87 -18.59
CA LEU A 6 -7.95 -9.81 -17.13
C LEU A 6 -6.61 -9.68 -16.38
N LEU A 7 -5.55 -10.34 -16.88
CA LEU A 7 -4.21 -10.23 -16.30
C LEU A 7 -3.61 -8.83 -16.49
N GLU A 8 -3.81 -8.20 -17.65
CA GLU A 8 -3.34 -6.84 -17.91
C GLU A 8 -4.05 -5.81 -17.00
N GLU A 9 -5.36 -5.92 -16.83
CA GLU A 9 -6.12 -5.03 -15.94
C GLU A 9 -5.66 -5.12 -14.48
N ALA A 10 -5.44 -6.34 -13.98
CA ALA A 10 -4.94 -6.57 -12.63
C ALA A 10 -3.52 -5.99 -12.42
N LEU A 11 -2.63 -6.16 -13.41
CA LEU A 11 -1.29 -5.60 -13.38
C LEU A 11 -1.28 -4.07 -13.41
N VAL A 12 -2.15 -3.45 -14.22
CA VAL A 12 -2.31 -1.99 -14.27
C VAL A 12 -2.79 -1.47 -12.92
N LYS A 13 -3.80 -2.11 -12.31
CA LYS A 13 -4.31 -1.73 -10.99
C LYS A 13 -3.26 -1.85 -9.90
N ARG A 14 -2.48 -2.94 -9.88
CA ARG A 14 -1.39 -3.13 -8.89
C ARG A 14 -0.32 -2.04 -9.03
N LYS A 15 0.07 -1.70 -10.26
CA LYS A 15 1.06 -0.63 -10.53
C LYS A 15 0.56 0.75 -10.13
N ASP A 16 -0.72 1.04 -10.30
CA ASP A 16 -1.32 2.30 -9.83
C ASP A 16 -1.25 2.42 -8.31
N ILE A 17 -1.65 1.37 -7.59
CA ILE A 17 -1.58 1.32 -6.12
C ILE A 17 -0.14 1.45 -5.64
N GLU A 18 0.79 0.72 -6.27
CA GLU A 18 2.22 0.82 -5.98
C GLU A 18 2.70 2.27 -6.14
N GLY A 19 2.40 2.91 -7.26
CA GLY A 19 2.79 4.30 -7.53
C GLY A 19 2.25 5.30 -6.49
N ARG A 20 0.98 5.18 -6.11
CA ARG A 20 0.37 6.04 -5.08
C ARG A 20 0.97 5.79 -3.70
N LEU A 21 1.26 4.54 -3.36
CA LEU A 21 1.92 4.18 -2.11
C LEU A 21 3.36 4.74 -2.07
N PHE A 22 4.08 4.72 -3.19
CA PHE A 22 5.41 5.36 -3.29
C PHE A 22 5.34 6.86 -2.99
N VAL A 23 4.33 7.58 -3.50
CA VAL A 23 4.15 9.02 -3.20
C VAL A 23 3.96 9.24 -1.70
N ILE A 24 3.13 8.43 -1.04
CA ILE A 24 2.94 8.51 0.42
C ILE A 24 4.27 8.28 1.15
N PHE A 25 5.04 7.27 0.76
CA PHE A 25 6.35 6.98 1.38
C PHE A 25 7.34 8.12 1.19
N GLU A 26 7.39 8.70 -0.01
CA GLU A 26 8.21 9.88 -0.32
C GLU A 26 7.83 11.06 0.58
N ASP A 27 6.54 11.35 0.73
CA ASP A 27 6.05 12.49 1.53
C ASP A 27 6.30 12.29 3.04
N ILE A 28 6.08 11.08 3.57
CA ILE A 28 6.23 10.80 5.01
C ILE A 28 7.69 10.67 5.42
N PHE A 29 8.53 10.04 4.58
CA PHE A 29 9.93 9.74 4.92
C PHE A 29 10.96 10.59 4.18
N ASN A 30 10.50 11.59 3.40
CA ASN A 30 11.34 12.53 2.65
C ASN A 30 12.46 11.81 1.88
N LEU A 31 12.08 10.86 1.03
CA LEU A 31 13.04 9.99 0.33
C LEU A 31 13.83 10.74 -0.76
N ASN A 32 13.51 12.00 -1.04
CA ASN A 32 14.14 12.88 -2.04
C ASN A 32 14.23 12.25 -3.44
N GLY A 33 13.21 11.49 -3.84
CA GLY A 33 13.15 10.78 -5.12
C GLY A 33 14.03 9.53 -5.19
N VAL A 34 14.52 9.03 -4.04
CA VAL A 34 15.22 7.75 -3.97
C VAL A 34 14.22 6.63 -4.25
N LYS A 35 14.55 5.80 -5.24
CA LYS A 35 13.79 4.57 -5.49
C LYS A 35 14.03 3.59 -4.34
N ILE A 36 12.99 3.35 -3.56
CA ILE A 36 12.96 2.29 -2.54
C ILE A 36 12.57 0.95 -3.17
N GLY A 37 13.14 -0.13 -2.64
CA GLY A 37 12.77 -1.50 -3.04
C GLY A 37 11.51 -1.98 -2.32
N LEU A 38 10.89 -3.04 -2.81
CA LEU A 38 9.68 -3.61 -2.19
C LEU A 38 9.93 -4.15 -0.76
N GLU A 39 11.15 -4.60 -0.48
CA GLU A 39 11.53 -5.18 0.81
C GLU A 39 11.96 -4.14 1.85
N ILE A 40 11.92 -2.84 1.54
CA ILE A 40 12.34 -1.82 2.50
C ILE A 40 11.43 -1.82 3.72
N GLY A 41 12.01 -1.73 4.90
CA GLY A 41 11.30 -1.74 6.17
C GLY A 41 11.76 -0.66 7.15
N PRO A 42 11.22 -0.67 8.39
CA PRO A 42 11.62 0.25 9.46
C PRO A 42 13.11 0.27 9.79
N LYS A 43 13.84 -0.80 9.47
CA LYS A 43 15.29 -0.90 9.69
C LYS A 43 16.10 -0.16 8.63
N ASP A 44 15.54 0.05 7.45
CA ASP A 44 16.22 0.65 6.30
C ASP A 44 15.97 2.16 6.22
N LEU A 45 14.84 2.62 6.76
CA LEU A 45 14.45 4.03 6.80
C LEU A 45 14.47 4.56 8.24
N LYS A 46 15.40 5.47 8.54
CA LYS A 46 15.54 6.06 9.87
C LYS A 46 14.26 6.72 10.40
N ASP A 47 13.51 7.37 9.51
CA ASP A 47 12.31 8.12 9.86
C ASP A 47 11.06 7.22 9.93
N TRP A 48 11.20 5.93 9.59
CA TRP A 48 10.17 4.92 9.82
C TRP A 48 10.23 4.38 11.26
N ASP A 49 10.13 5.31 12.21
CA ASP A 49 9.95 5.04 13.63
C ASP A 49 8.46 4.84 13.99
N SER A 50 8.12 4.82 15.27
CA SER A 50 6.72 4.66 15.71
C SER A 50 5.80 5.79 15.22
N LEU A 51 6.29 7.04 15.18
CA LEU A 51 5.48 8.19 14.77
C LEU A 51 5.39 8.28 13.24
N GLY A 52 6.46 7.93 12.53
CA GLY A 52 6.46 7.76 11.08
C GLY A 52 5.51 6.64 10.66
N HIS A 53 5.51 5.52 11.38
CA HIS A 53 4.59 4.41 11.14
C HIS A 53 3.13 4.85 11.32
N ILE A 54 2.76 5.53 12.41
CA ILE A 54 1.39 6.03 12.61
C ILE A 54 0.97 6.97 11.47
N ARG A 55 1.85 7.91 11.09
CA ARG A 55 1.58 8.84 9.98
C ARG A 55 1.39 8.12 8.65
N LEU A 56 2.21 7.09 8.39
CA LEU A 56 2.09 6.25 7.21
C LEU A 56 0.73 5.55 7.15
N ILE A 57 0.31 4.89 8.24
CA ILE A 57 -0.99 4.21 8.30
C ILE A 57 -2.14 5.20 8.02
N SER A 58 -2.15 6.36 8.68
CA SER A 58 -3.19 7.37 8.48
C SER A 58 -3.24 7.90 7.05
N ALA A 59 -2.08 8.14 6.42
CA ALA A 59 -2.02 8.60 5.03
C ALA A 59 -2.55 7.54 4.05
N ILE A 60 -2.25 6.25 4.28
CA ILE A 60 -2.78 5.14 3.47
C ILE A 60 -4.30 5.04 3.60
N GLU A 61 -4.83 5.07 4.82
CA GLU A 61 -6.27 5.05 5.06
C GLU A 61 -6.99 6.19 4.34
N GLU A 62 -6.43 7.40 4.40
CA GLU A 62 -6.99 8.58 3.74
C GLU A 62 -6.93 8.48 2.20
N GLU A 63 -5.80 8.07 1.65
CA GLU A 63 -5.56 8.00 0.20
C GLU A 63 -6.43 6.93 -0.46
N PHE A 64 -6.52 5.75 0.15
CA PHE A 64 -7.23 4.60 -0.42
C PHE A 64 -8.67 4.45 0.10
N LYS A 65 -9.11 5.33 1.03
CA LYS A 65 -10.45 5.29 1.65
C LYS A 65 -10.75 3.94 2.29
N ILE A 66 -9.76 3.37 2.97
CA ILE A 66 -9.86 2.10 3.70
C ILE A 66 -9.67 2.32 5.19
N THR A 67 -10.10 1.36 6.01
CA THR A 67 -9.74 1.28 7.42
C THR A 67 -8.82 0.08 7.64
N ILE A 68 -7.69 0.31 8.31
CA ILE A 68 -6.67 -0.67 8.64
C ILE A 68 -6.79 -0.98 10.13
N PRO A 69 -7.25 -2.19 10.51
CA PRO A 69 -7.32 -2.55 11.92
C PRO A 69 -5.92 -2.54 12.54
N ILE A 70 -5.84 -2.11 13.80
CA ILE A 70 -4.55 -1.96 14.49
C ILE A 70 -3.71 -3.24 14.51
N GLU A 71 -4.35 -4.41 14.58
CA GLU A 71 -3.72 -5.73 14.53
C GLU A 71 -3.00 -6.05 13.21
N TYR A 72 -3.39 -5.40 12.11
CA TYR A 72 -2.68 -5.45 10.83
C TYR A 72 -1.62 -4.36 10.75
N ALA A 73 -1.98 -3.13 11.14
CA ALA A 73 -1.07 -1.99 11.12
C ALA A 73 0.26 -2.29 11.83
N VAL A 74 0.19 -2.83 13.06
CA VAL A 74 1.38 -3.16 13.87
C VAL A 74 2.30 -4.21 13.24
N LYS A 75 1.82 -4.97 12.25
CA LYS A 75 2.59 -6.03 11.57
C LYS A 75 3.29 -5.51 10.32
N PHE A 76 2.94 -4.33 9.81
CA PHE A 76 3.54 -3.80 8.60
C PHE A 76 5.01 -3.45 8.83
N ASP A 77 5.87 -4.29 8.30
CA ASP A 77 7.33 -4.20 8.44
C ASP A 77 8.05 -4.02 7.11
N SER A 78 7.31 -3.98 6.01
CA SER A 78 7.84 -3.78 4.66
C SER A 78 6.86 -3.06 3.75
N PHE A 79 7.38 -2.35 2.75
CA PHE A 79 6.57 -1.72 1.70
C PHE A 79 5.70 -2.76 0.97
N ASN A 80 6.27 -3.93 0.63
CA ASN A 80 5.55 -4.99 -0.07
C ASN A 80 4.34 -5.50 0.73
N MET A 81 4.49 -5.70 2.05
CA MET A 81 3.39 -6.17 2.88
C MET A 81 2.21 -5.18 2.89
N ILE A 82 2.51 -3.88 2.91
CA ILE A 82 1.50 -2.83 2.82
C ILE A 82 0.84 -2.84 1.44
N LEU A 83 1.64 -2.92 0.37
CA LEU A 83 1.14 -2.99 -0.99
C LEU A 83 0.18 -4.16 -1.20
N GLU A 84 0.55 -5.36 -0.75
CA GLU A 84 -0.28 -6.56 -0.83
C GLU A 84 -1.57 -6.39 -0.03
N TYR A 85 -1.50 -5.84 1.19
CA TYR A 85 -2.68 -5.58 2.01
C TYR A 85 -3.66 -4.61 1.32
N VAL A 86 -3.16 -3.49 0.81
CA VAL A 86 -3.98 -2.47 0.13
C VAL A 86 -4.57 -3.06 -1.15
N TYR A 87 -3.77 -3.80 -1.93
CA TYR A 87 -4.23 -4.45 -3.16
C TYR A 87 -5.35 -5.46 -2.89
N ASP A 88 -5.18 -6.32 -1.88
CA ASP A 88 -6.18 -7.30 -1.47
C ASP A 88 -7.46 -6.61 -0.98
N LYS A 89 -7.33 -5.61 -0.10
CA LYS A 89 -8.47 -4.86 0.44
C LYS A 89 -9.28 -4.18 -0.67
N LEU A 90 -8.60 -3.56 -1.63
CA LEU A 90 -9.24 -2.92 -2.78
C LEU A 90 -9.68 -3.90 -3.87
N SER A 91 -9.29 -5.17 -3.83
CA SER A 91 -9.74 -6.16 -4.81
C SER A 91 -10.92 -6.98 -4.28
N ASN A 92 -10.93 -7.29 -2.98
CA ASN A 92 -12.02 -7.97 -2.30
C ASN A 92 -13.22 -7.05 -2.00
N GLY A 93 -13.00 -5.73 -1.85
CA GLY A 93 -14.09 -4.76 -1.73
C GLY A 93 -15.03 -4.69 -2.95
N PHE A 94 -14.59 -5.14 -4.13
CA PHE A 94 -15.44 -5.26 -5.32
C PHE A 94 -16.41 -6.46 -5.30
N GLU A 95 -16.28 -7.38 -4.34
CA GLU A 95 -17.20 -8.51 -4.17
C GLU A 95 -18.36 -8.19 -3.21
N GLU A 96 -18.15 -7.36 -2.19
CA GLU A 96 -19.21 -6.99 -1.24
C GLU A 96 -20.30 -6.12 -1.87
N GLU A 97 -19.96 -5.19 -2.77
CA GLU A 97 -20.95 -4.36 -3.49
C GLU A 97 -21.76 -5.12 -4.57
N ARG A 98 -21.34 -6.34 -4.96
CA ARG A 98 -22.07 -7.18 -5.92
C ARG A 98 -23.03 -8.19 -5.27
N ASN A 99 -23.09 -8.23 -3.94
CA ASN A 99 -23.98 -9.10 -3.17
C ASN A 99 -25.16 -8.35 -2.51
N ILE A 100 -25.50 -7.15 -3.00
CA ILE A 100 -26.66 -6.36 -2.57
C ILE A 100 -27.57 -6.02 -3.75
#